data_AF-A0A327H455-F1
#
_entry.id   AF-A0A327H455-F1
#
_cell.length_a   1.000
_cell.length_b   1.000
_cell.length_c   1.000
_cell.angle_alpha   90.00
_cell.angle_beta   90.00
_cell.angle_gamma   90.00
#
_symmetry.space_group_name_H-M   'P 1'
#
loop_
_entity.id
_entity.type
_entity.pdbx_description
1 polymer ?
#
loop_
_entity_poly.entity_id
_entity_poly.type
_entity_poly.pdbx_seq_one_letter_code
_entity_poly.pdbx_strand_id
1 'polypeptide(L)'
;MDGPIVDGGGSASGPIAFIDRDGVLNYGRNGYVNHPHELKIILGSGHAIARLRAKGYTICVVTNQSPIMRKLWSEERLRMIHVALREQLLSENENAIVDLIIACPHRNRDRCGCRKPWPGMLVKGNNILRDENKVNGKIDWAGIKPEPWHHLDVMIGDRKSDMGAGWAVGARTFEVTEQLGLPQVIERVLNDEDKGDFYDPMRW
;
A
#
# COMPACT_ATOMS: atom_id res chain seq x y z
N MET A 1 3.05 -14.19 -15.88
CA MET A 1 2.48 -12.97 -15.29
C MET A 1 3.59 -11.96 -15.18
N ASP A 2 3.51 -10.92 -15.99
CA ASP A 2 4.64 -10.01 -16.24
C ASP A 2 4.64 -8.78 -15.31
N GLY A 3 3.62 -8.65 -14.44
CA GLY A 3 3.47 -7.50 -13.55
C GLY A 3 2.55 -7.79 -12.37
N PRO A 4 2.27 -6.76 -11.55
CA PRO A 4 1.30 -6.87 -10.47
C PRO A 4 -0.13 -6.99 -11.02
N ILE A 5 -1.01 -7.58 -10.22
CA ILE A 5 -2.45 -7.62 -10.47
C ILE A 5 -3.02 -6.27 -10.04
N VAL A 6 -3.88 -5.69 -10.86
CA VAL A 6 -4.52 -4.39 -10.63
C VAL A 6 -6.02 -4.58 -10.50
N ASP A 7 -6.61 -3.97 -9.49
CA ASP A 7 -8.04 -4.02 -9.20
C ASP A 7 -8.54 -2.61 -8.81
N GLY A 8 -9.44 -2.07 -9.63
CA GLY A 8 -9.97 -0.70 -9.49
C GLY A 8 -9.29 0.31 -10.42
N GLY A 9 -9.47 1.58 -10.08
CA GLY A 9 -9.06 2.73 -10.88
C GLY A 9 -9.47 4.03 -10.19
N GLY A 10 -9.00 5.15 -10.70
CA GLY A 10 -9.31 6.45 -10.14
C GLY A 10 -8.46 7.53 -10.79
N SER A 11 -8.58 8.75 -10.28
CA SER A 11 -7.74 9.87 -10.68
C SER A 11 -7.25 10.61 -9.44
N ALA A 12 -5.99 11.00 -9.44
CA ALA A 12 -5.33 11.74 -8.37
C ALA A 12 -4.84 13.08 -8.92
N SER A 13 -5.48 14.18 -8.51
CA SER A 13 -4.96 15.54 -8.68
C SER A 13 -4.17 16.03 -7.46
N GLY A 14 -4.13 15.23 -6.39
CA GLY A 14 -3.46 15.53 -5.12
C GLY A 14 -2.54 14.39 -4.65
N PRO A 15 -2.32 14.27 -3.32
CA PRO A 15 -1.48 13.22 -2.79
C PRO A 15 -2.11 11.84 -2.92
N ILE A 16 -1.26 10.82 -3.00
CA ILE A 16 -1.65 9.41 -2.97
C ILE A 16 -1.22 8.82 -1.62
N ALA A 17 -2.15 8.16 -0.95
CA ALA A 17 -1.84 7.31 0.19
C ALA A 17 -1.64 5.88 -0.32
N PHE A 18 -0.38 5.45 -0.37
CA PHE A 18 -0.03 4.05 -0.57
C PHE A 18 -0.09 3.33 0.77
N ILE A 19 -0.92 2.30 0.87
CA ILE A 19 -1.21 1.63 2.15
C ILE A 19 -1.01 0.13 1.98
N ASP A 20 -0.23 -0.53 2.84
CA ASP A 20 -0.26 -2.01 2.87
C ASP A 20 -1.63 -2.51 3.34
N ARG A 21 -1.90 -3.79 3.09
CA ARG A 21 -3.16 -4.44 3.41
C ARG A 21 -3.06 -5.19 4.73
N ASP A 22 -2.25 -6.24 4.75
CA ASP A 22 -2.09 -7.16 5.89
C ASP A 22 -1.18 -6.51 6.94
N GLY A 23 -1.64 -6.38 8.18
CA GLY A 23 -0.94 -5.67 9.25
C GLY A 23 -1.25 -4.17 9.32
N VAL A 24 -1.99 -3.62 8.35
CA VAL A 24 -2.26 -2.17 8.27
C VAL A 24 -3.74 -1.84 8.16
N LEU A 25 -4.44 -2.42 7.19
CA LEU A 25 -5.90 -2.26 7.04
C LEU A 25 -6.65 -3.44 7.63
N ASN A 26 -6.10 -4.65 7.53
CA ASN A 26 -6.61 -5.85 8.16
C ASN A 26 -5.54 -6.50 9.02
N TYR A 27 -5.95 -7.25 10.03
CA TYR A 27 -5.01 -8.01 10.83
C TYR A 27 -4.25 -9.01 9.95
N GLY A 28 -2.92 -9.06 10.13
CA GLY A 28 -2.10 -10.14 9.61
C GLY A 28 -2.44 -11.48 10.28
N ARG A 29 -2.03 -12.60 9.67
CA ARG A 29 -2.11 -13.92 10.29
C ARG A 29 -0.78 -14.64 10.12
N ASN A 30 -0.48 -15.61 11.01
CA ASN A 30 0.63 -16.56 10.82
C ASN A 30 0.37 -17.39 9.55
N GLY A 31 0.76 -16.86 8.39
CA GLY A 31 0.38 -17.33 7.07
C GLY A 31 -0.14 -16.20 6.19
N TYR A 32 -1.26 -16.43 5.52
CA TYR A 32 -1.93 -15.47 4.64
C TYR A 32 -3.40 -15.40 5.01
N VAL A 33 -4.04 -14.25 4.78
CA VAL A 33 -5.49 -14.21 4.63
C VAL A 33 -5.80 -14.91 3.30
N ASN A 34 -6.25 -16.16 3.38
CA ASN A 34 -6.44 -17.03 2.22
C ASN A 34 -7.86 -16.96 1.68
N HIS A 35 -8.83 -16.57 2.51
CA HIS A 35 -10.24 -16.49 2.14
C HIS A 35 -10.91 -15.21 2.63
N PRO A 36 -11.98 -14.74 1.93
CA PRO A 36 -12.70 -13.52 2.33
C PRO A 36 -13.22 -13.56 3.77
N HIS A 37 -13.72 -14.71 4.23
CA HIS A 37 -14.23 -14.87 5.60
C HIS A 37 -13.14 -14.83 6.68
N GLU A 38 -11.87 -14.95 6.30
CA GLU A 38 -10.73 -14.81 7.21
C GLU A 38 -10.29 -13.35 7.35
N LEU A 39 -10.73 -12.47 6.44
CA LEU A 39 -10.38 -11.06 6.46
C LEU A 39 -11.13 -10.37 7.60
N LYS A 40 -10.37 -9.68 8.45
CA LYS A 40 -10.88 -8.85 9.54
C LYS A 40 -10.14 -7.53 9.51
N ILE A 41 -10.84 -6.44 9.21
CA ILE A 41 -10.25 -5.11 9.26
C ILE A 41 -9.81 -4.74 10.68
N ILE A 42 -8.79 -3.90 10.78
CA ILE A 42 -8.38 -3.27 12.02
C ILE A 42 -9.38 -2.15 12.32
N LEU A 43 -9.92 -2.14 13.54
CA LEU A 43 -10.99 -1.22 13.94
C LEU A 43 -10.58 0.24 13.72
N GLY A 44 -11.40 0.99 13.01
CA GLY A 44 -11.19 2.40 12.68
C GLY A 44 -10.41 2.64 11.39
N SER A 45 -10.01 1.58 10.67
CA SER A 45 -9.35 1.71 9.36
C SER A 45 -10.23 2.41 8.34
N GLY A 46 -11.55 2.13 8.33
CA GLY A 46 -12.49 2.81 7.46
C GLY A 46 -12.61 4.30 7.79
N HIS A 47 -12.68 4.66 9.07
CA HIS A 47 -12.65 6.06 9.50
C HIS A 47 -11.34 6.76 9.12
N ALA A 48 -10.20 6.09 9.26
CA ALA A 48 -8.91 6.66 8.88
C ALA A 48 -8.83 6.93 7.36
N ILE A 49 -9.29 5.99 6.52
CA ILE A 49 -9.39 6.19 5.08
C ILE A 49 -10.30 7.37 4.74
N ALA A 50 -11.48 7.45 5.36
CA ALA A 50 -12.41 8.56 5.13
C ALA A 50 -11.77 9.92 5.46
N ARG A 51 -10.95 10.01 6.50
CA ARG A 51 -10.20 11.23 6.85
C ARG A 51 -9.12 11.57 5.83
N LEU A 52 -8.38 10.58 5.34
CA LEU A 52 -7.43 10.78 4.23
C LEU A 52 -8.14 11.36 3.00
N ARG A 53 -9.29 10.76 2.62
CA ARG A 53 -10.09 11.26 1.50
C ARG A 53 -10.58 12.69 1.70
N ALA A 54 -11.05 13.02 2.91
CA ALA A 54 -11.47 14.38 3.24
C ALA A 54 -10.32 15.41 3.13
N LYS A 55 -9.06 14.97 3.28
CA LYS A 55 -7.84 15.77 3.09
C LYS A 55 -7.33 15.77 1.64
N GLY A 56 -8.06 15.14 0.71
CA GLY A 56 -7.74 15.13 -0.72
C GLY A 56 -6.81 13.99 -1.16
N TYR A 57 -6.60 12.98 -0.32
CA TYR A 57 -5.84 11.80 -0.70
C TYR A 57 -6.63 10.86 -1.60
N THR A 58 -5.98 10.38 -2.66
CA THR A 58 -6.41 9.18 -3.40
C THR A 58 -5.81 7.94 -2.73
N ILE A 59 -6.61 6.89 -2.57
CA ILE A 59 -6.27 5.71 -1.76
C ILE A 59 -5.81 4.56 -2.67
N CYS A 60 -4.55 4.18 -2.53
CA CYS A 60 -3.94 3.08 -3.27
C CYS A 60 -3.42 1.99 -2.33
N VAL A 61 -4.07 0.84 -2.28
CA VAL A 61 -3.59 -0.30 -1.50
C VAL A 61 -2.53 -1.05 -2.30
N VAL A 62 -1.37 -1.33 -1.69
CA VAL A 62 -0.24 -2.01 -2.33
C VAL A 62 0.22 -3.20 -1.49
N THR A 63 0.08 -4.43 -2.00
CA THR A 63 0.24 -5.64 -1.17
C THR A 63 1.03 -6.77 -1.83
N ASN A 64 1.84 -7.50 -1.05
CA ASN A 64 2.64 -8.62 -1.51
C ASN A 64 1.88 -9.96 -1.34
N GLN A 65 1.30 -10.50 -2.41
CA GLN A 65 0.46 -11.72 -2.38
C GLN A 65 1.13 -12.90 -3.10
N SER A 66 2.29 -13.34 -2.57
CA SER A 66 3.04 -14.49 -3.11
C SER A 66 2.32 -15.85 -3.19
N PRO A 67 1.24 -16.15 -2.43
CA PRO A 67 0.51 -17.40 -2.55
C PRO A 67 0.00 -17.72 -3.97
N ILE A 68 -0.27 -16.70 -4.78
CA ILE A 68 -0.76 -16.86 -6.15
C ILE A 68 0.28 -17.60 -7.00
N MET A 69 1.54 -17.13 -7.03
CA MET A 69 2.63 -17.82 -7.74
C MET A 69 3.15 -19.08 -7.02
N ARG A 70 2.66 -19.35 -5.80
CA ARG A 70 2.80 -20.66 -5.12
C ARG A 70 1.66 -21.63 -5.48
N LYS A 71 0.68 -21.22 -6.30
CA LYS A 71 -0.51 -22.00 -6.67
C LYS A 71 -1.38 -22.41 -5.48
N LEU A 72 -1.33 -21.64 -4.39
CA LEU A 72 -2.16 -21.88 -3.21
C LEU A 72 -3.59 -21.36 -3.40
N TRP A 73 -3.75 -20.29 -4.19
CA TRP A 73 -5.06 -19.76 -4.59
C TRP A 73 -4.97 -18.92 -5.88
N SER A 74 -6.14 -18.65 -6.48
CA SER A 74 -6.30 -17.97 -7.77
C SER A 74 -6.45 -16.46 -7.64
N GLU A 75 -6.28 -15.74 -8.77
CA GLU A 75 -6.59 -14.30 -8.85
C GLU A 75 -8.06 -14.01 -8.58
N GLU A 76 -8.97 -14.92 -8.91
CA GLU A 76 -10.39 -14.81 -8.54
C GLU A 76 -10.56 -14.73 -7.02
N ARG A 77 -9.85 -15.60 -6.29
CA ARG A 77 -9.88 -15.56 -4.83
C ARG A 77 -9.30 -14.26 -4.28
N LEU A 78 -8.27 -13.70 -4.93
CA LEU A 78 -7.77 -12.36 -4.59
C LEU A 78 -8.85 -11.30 -4.72
N ARG A 79 -9.56 -11.29 -5.85
CA ARG A 79 -10.64 -10.34 -6.09
C ARG A 79 -11.74 -10.46 -5.05
N MET A 80 -12.12 -11.67 -4.65
CA MET A 80 -13.09 -11.86 -3.55
C MET A 80 -12.61 -11.29 -2.21
N ILE A 81 -11.31 -11.43 -1.89
CA ILE A 81 -10.73 -10.86 -0.66
C ILE A 81 -10.74 -9.33 -0.74
N HIS A 82 -10.43 -8.76 -1.90
CA HIS A 82 -10.49 -7.31 -2.12
C HIS A 82 -11.90 -6.74 -2.03
N VAL A 83 -12.91 -7.49 -2.52
CA VAL A 83 -14.32 -7.12 -2.34
C VAL A 83 -14.67 -7.08 -0.85
N ALA A 84 -14.35 -8.14 -0.10
CA ALA A 84 -14.60 -8.18 1.34
C ALA A 84 -13.87 -7.07 2.12
N LEU A 85 -12.65 -6.72 1.71
CA LEU A 85 -11.91 -5.57 2.28
C LEU A 85 -12.68 -4.27 2.09
N ARG A 86 -13.10 -3.97 0.85
CA ARG A 86 -13.84 -2.74 0.53
C ARG A 86 -15.17 -2.68 1.29
N GLU A 87 -15.91 -3.78 1.33
CA GLU A 87 -17.19 -3.87 2.05
C GLU A 87 -17.02 -3.62 3.55
N GLN A 88 -16.01 -4.22 4.19
CA GLN A 88 -15.75 -4.00 5.62
C GLN A 88 -15.34 -2.56 5.91
N LEU A 89 -14.46 -1.95 5.10
CA LEU A 89 -14.06 -0.55 5.27
C LEU A 89 -15.25 0.40 5.13
N LEU A 90 -16.09 0.17 4.12
CA LEU A 90 -17.34 0.93 3.90
C LEU A 90 -18.33 0.77 5.05
N SER A 91 -18.36 -0.39 5.70
CA SER A 91 -19.24 -0.63 6.85
C SER A 91 -18.87 0.18 8.10
N GLU A 92 -17.60 0.57 8.26
CA GLU A 92 -17.19 1.52 9.29
C GLU A 92 -17.47 2.97 8.87
N ASN A 93 -17.25 3.30 7.60
CA ASN A 93 -17.51 4.64 7.09
C ASN A 93 -17.80 4.63 5.58
N GLU A 94 -18.92 5.22 5.17
CA GLU A 94 -19.34 5.28 3.77
C GLU A 94 -18.35 6.02 2.84
N ASN A 95 -17.51 6.90 3.41
CA ASN A 95 -16.48 7.61 2.67
C ASN A 95 -15.12 6.88 2.65
N ALA A 96 -15.04 5.64 3.15
CA ALA A 96 -13.83 4.82 3.15
C ALA A 96 -13.54 4.19 1.76
N ILE A 97 -13.47 5.03 0.72
CA ILE A 97 -13.34 4.57 -0.67
C ILE A 97 -11.89 4.26 -1.03
N VAL A 98 -11.63 3.00 -1.39
CA VAL A 98 -10.35 2.54 -1.95
C VAL A 98 -10.42 2.63 -3.48
N ASP A 99 -9.66 3.54 -4.08
CA ASP A 99 -9.65 3.76 -5.53
C ASP A 99 -8.96 2.59 -6.26
N LEU A 100 -7.77 2.22 -5.79
CA LEU A 100 -6.92 1.26 -6.49
C LEU A 100 -6.30 0.25 -5.53
N ILE A 101 -6.30 -1.03 -5.92
CA ILE A 101 -5.55 -2.08 -5.23
C ILE A 101 -4.57 -2.71 -6.22
N ILE A 102 -3.30 -2.76 -5.85
CA ILE A 102 -2.23 -3.37 -6.63
C ILE A 102 -1.59 -4.47 -5.79
N ALA A 103 -1.58 -5.68 -6.32
CA ALA A 103 -1.03 -6.85 -5.65
C ALA A 103 0.12 -7.46 -6.45
N CYS A 104 1.29 -7.63 -5.81
CA CYS A 104 2.38 -8.39 -6.39
C CYS A 104 2.14 -9.90 -6.17
N PRO A 105 1.92 -10.72 -7.21
CA PRO A 105 1.68 -12.15 -7.05
C PRO A 105 2.97 -12.95 -6.86
N HIS A 106 4.13 -12.34 -7.09
CA HIS A 106 5.42 -13.02 -7.21
C HIS A 106 6.04 -13.42 -5.88
N ARG A 107 6.82 -14.50 -5.92
CA ARG A 107 7.65 -14.99 -4.81
C ARG A 107 8.92 -14.17 -4.73
N ASN A 108 9.56 -14.15 -3.56
CA ASN A 108 10.84 -13.45 -3.39
C ASN A 108 11.90 -13.89 -4.44
N ARG A 109 11.99 -15.20 -4.71
CA ARG A 109 12.93 -15.76 -5.69
C ARG A 109 12.67 -15.37 -7.15
N ASP A 110 11.48 -14.85 -7.47
CA ASP A 110 11.12 -14.51 -8.84
C ASP A 110 11.75 -13.18 -9.29
N ARG A 111 12.35 -12.41 -8.36
CA ARG A 111 13.10 -11.16 -8.61
C ARG A 111 12.36 -10.15 -9.51
N CYS A 112 11.04 -10.05 -9.34
CA CYS A 112 10.26 -9.06 -10.07
C CYS A 112 10.50 -7.64 -9.52
N GLY A 113 10.26 -6.62 -10.34
CA GLY A 113 10.37 -5.21 -9.93
C GLY A 113 9.16 -4.66 -9.15
N CYS A 114 8.07 -5.42 -9.02
CA CYS A 114 6.86 -4.96 -8.32
C CYS A 114 6.79 -5.38 -6.85
N ARG A 115 7.52 -6.42 -6.43
CA ARG A 115 7.47 -6.90 -5.04
C ARG A 115 8.17 -5.91 -4.11
N LYS A 116 7.47 -5.40 -3.08
CA LYS A 116 8.09 -4.57 -2.04
C LYS A 116 9.27 -5.33 -1.41
N PRO A 117 10.45 -4.72 -1.22
CA PRO A 117 10.73 -3.28 -1.19
C PRO A 117 10.87 -2.57 -2.53
N TRP A 118 10.79 -3.25 -3.68
CA TRP A 118 10.86 -2.56 -4.97
C TRP A 118 9.63 -1.69 -5.20
N PRO A 119 9.79 -0.49 -5.80
CA PRO A 119 8.73 0.50 -5.90
C PRO A 119 7.73 0.22 -7.02
N GLY A 120 7.83 -0.89 -7.76
CA GLY A 120 7.06 -1.08 -8.99
C GLY A 120 5.54 -1.05 -8.81
N MET A 121 5.00 -1.41 -7.64
CA MET A 121 3.57 -1.21 -7.36
C MET A 121 3.22 0.27 -7.18
N LEU A 122 4.03 1.05 -6.46
CA LEU A 122 3.80 2.48 -6.25
C LEU A 122 3.92 3.25 -7.58
N VAL A 123 4.92 2.92 -8.39
CA VAL A 123 5.09 3.48 -9.75
C VAL A 123 3.89 3.16 -10.62
N LYS A 124 3.42 1.91 -10.60
CA LYS A 124 2.22 1.51 -11.36
C LYS A 124 0.98 2.26 -10.88
N GLY A 125 0.81 2.43 -9.56
CA GLY A 125 -0.29 3.18 -8.96
C GLY A 125 -0.27 4.66 -9.34
N ASN A 126 0.90 5.31 -9.27
CA ASN A 126 1.09 6.67 -9.73
C ASN A 126 0.71 6.83 -11.21
N ASN A 127 1.21 5.96 -12.08
CA ASN A 127 0.94 6.04 -13.51
C ASN A 127 -0.55 5.89 -13.82
N ILE A 128 -1.25 4.97 -13.14
CA ILE A 128 -2.69 4.80 -13.31
C ILE A 128 -3.46 6.02 -12.79
N LEU A 129 -3.14 6.48 -11.58
CA LEU A 129 -3.94 7.50 -10.90
C LEU A 129 -3.65 8.91 -11.41
N ARG A 130 -2.43 9.21 -11.85
CA ARG A 130 -2.04 10.53 -12.36
C ARG A 130 -1.98 10.62 -13.89
N ASP A 131 -2.30 9.53 -14.59
CA ASP A 131 -2.15 9.42 -16.05
C ASP A 131 -0.72 9.79 -16.51
N GLU A 132 0.26 9.20 -15.83
CA GLU A 132 1.68 9.43 -16.07
C GLU A 132 2.38 8.17 -16.59
N ASN A 133 3.58 8.34 -17.16
CA ASN A 133 4.44 7.25 -17.63
C ASN A 133 5.80 7.25 -16.92
N LYS A 134 5.80 7.28 -15.58
CA LYS A 134 7.02 7.10 -14.80
C LYS A 134 7.55 5.69 -14.99
N VAL A 135 8.87 5.56 -15.12
CA VAL A 135 9.55 4.26 -15.17
C VAL A 135 10.21 3.98 -13.82
N ASN A 136 10.39 2.70 -13.49
CA ASN A 136 11.21 2.31 -12.35
C ASN A 136 12.65 2.77 -12.60
N GLY A 137 13.06 3.87 -11.96
CA GLY A 137 14.45 4.32 -12.00
C GLY A 137 15.38 3.32 -11.31
N LYS A 138 16.69 3.40 -11.61
CA LYS A 138 17.70 2.70 -10.81
C LYS A 138 17.68 3.30 -9.40
N ILE A 139 17.38 2.48 -8.40
CA ILE A 139 17.38 2.92 -7.00
C ILE A 139 18.79 2.76 -6.43
N ASP A 140 19.38 3.86 -5.99
CA ASP A 140 20.60 3.85 -5.18
C ASP A 140 20.22 3.76 -3.71
N TRP A 141 20.16 2.53 -3.19
CA TRP A 141 19.79 2.26 -1.81
C TRP A 141 20.81 2.79 -0.78
N ALA A 142 22.04 3.10 -1.18
CA ALA A 142 23.03 3.71 -0.29
C ALA A 142 23.09 5.24 -0.45
N GLY A 143 22.32 5.79 -1.38
CA GLY A 143 22.33 7.20 -1.75
C GLY A 143 21.34 8.04 -0.96
N ILE A 144 21.07 9.23 -1.50
CA ILE A 144 20.09 10.18 -0.94
C ILE A 144 18.68 9.71 -1.31
N LYS A 145 17.74 9.84 -0.36
CA LYS A 145 16.32 9.57 -0.60
C LYS A 145 15.83 10.40 -1.80
N PRO A 146 15.20 9.79 -2.82
CA PRO A 146 14.64 10.54 -3.94
C PRO A 146 13.59 11.57 -3.50
N GLU A 147 13.38 12.60 -4.32
CA GLU A 147 12.26 13.52 -4.14
C GLU A 147 10.93 12.83 -4.49
N PRO A 148 9.85 13.07 -3.72
CA PRO A 148 8.55 12.49 -4.01
C PRO A 148 7.90 13.12 -5.24
N TRP A 149 7.01 12.37 -5.89
CA TRP A 149 6.18 12.90 -6.99
C TRP A 149 5.22 13.99 -6.53
N HIS A 150 4.69 13.84 -5.32
CA HIS A 150 3.98 14.89 -4.60
C HIS A 150 4.47 14.92 -3.15
N HIS A 151 4.77 16.10 -2.60
CA HIS A 151 5.38 16.26 -1.27
C HIS A 151 4.60 15.61 -0.10
N LEU A 152 3.28 15.43 -0.27
CA LEU A 152 2.42 14.74 0.71
C LEU A 152 2.13 13.27 0.38
N ASP A 153 2.70 12.69 -0.69
CA ASP A 153 2.59 11.25 -0.96
C ASP A 153 3.13 10.45 0.23
N VAL A 154 2.41 9.39 0.59
CA VAL A 154 2.76 8.57 1.76
C VAL A 154 2.79 7.09 1.44
N MET A 155 3.66 6.35 2.13
CA MET A 155 3.62 4.89 2.23
C MET A 155 3.44 4.50 3.70
N ILE A 156 2.35 3.79 3.99
CA ILE A 156 2.01 3.33 5.34
C ILE A 156 2.09 1.80 5.36
N GLY A 157 2.87 1.25 6.31
CA GLY A 157 3.23 -0.17 6.32
C GLY A 157 3.67 -0.67 7.69
N ASP A 158 3.54 -1.96 7.94
CA ASP A 158 4.02 -2.64 9.15
C ASP A 158 5.44 -3.22 8.98
N ARG A 159 5.99 -3.25 7.76
CA ARG A 159 7.27 -3.91 7.47
C ARG A 159 8.29 -2.97 6.88
N LYS A 160 9.57 -3.32 7.07
CA LYS A 160 10.68 -2.66 6.38
C LYS A 160 10.58 -2.70 4.86
N SER A 161 9.92 -3.73 4.29
CA SER A 161 9.63 -3.75 2.86
C SER A 161 8.75 -2.60 2.41
N ASP A 162 7.80 -2.17 3.23
CA ASP A 162 6.93 -1.03 2.93
C ASP A 162 7.71 0.27 2.97
N MET A 163 8.49 0.43 4.03
CA MET A 163 9.35 1.59 4.21
C MET A 163 10.35 1.71 3.06
N GLY A 164 10.94 0.60 2.62
CA GLY A 164 11.81 0.57 1.45
C GLY A 164 11.11 0.98 0.15
N ALA A 165 9.87 0.50 -0.08
CA ALA A 165 9.11 0.87 -1.27
C ALA A 165 8.74 2.36 -1.28
N GLY A 166 8.31 2.91 -0.14
CA GLY A 166 8.02 4.33 0.02
C GLY A 166 9.26 5.20 -0.12
N TRP A 167 10.36 4.80 0.53
CA TRP A 167 11.65 5.49 0.44
C TRP A 167 12.14 5.58 -1.01
N ALA A 168 12.03 4.49 -1.78
CA ALA A 168 12.47 4.42 -3.16
C ALA A 168 11.74 5.37 -4.13
N VAL A 169 10.57 5.91 -3.73
CA VAL A 169 9.82 6.92 -4.50
C VAL A 169 9.78 8.27 -3.80
N GLY A 170 10.56 8.46 -2.73
CA GLY A 170 10.60 9.71 -1.97
C GLY A 170 9.41 9.97 -1.05
N ALA A 171 8.41 9.09 -1.02
CA ALA A 171 7.19 9.27 -0.21
C ALA A 171 7.53 9.36 1.28
N ARG A 172 6.69 10.09 2.04
CA ARG A 172 6.74 10.05 3.50
C ARG A 172 6.37 8.66 3.98
N THR A 173 7.17 8.08 4.86
CA THR A 173 7.00 6.69 5.31
C THR A 173 6.45 6.68 6.73
N PHE A 174 5.43 5.87 7.01
CA PHE A 174 4.87 5.75 8.35
C PHE A 174 4.76 4.28 8.74
N GLU A 175 5.55 3.88 9.73
CA GLU A 175 5.58 2.51 10.24
C GLU A 175 4.50 2.33 11.31
N VAL A 176 3.72 1.27 11.18
CA VAL A 176 2.65 0.91 12.12
C VAL A 176 2.92 -0.46 12.73
N THR A 177 2.27 -0.74 13.84
CA THR A 177 2.24 -2.07 14.44
C THR A 177 1.09 -2.88 13.84
N GLU A 178 1.29 -4.19 13.64
CA GLU A 178 0.25 -5.08 13.09
C GLU A 178 -1.05 -5.12 13.93
N GLN A 179 -1.00 -4.64 15.19
CA GLN A 179 -2.13 -4.55 16.11
C GLN A 179 -2.98 -3.29 15.89
N LEU A 180 -2.35 -2.15 15.60
CA LEU A 180 -3.04 -0.85 15.52
C LEU A 180 -3.24 -0.35 14.09
N GLY A 181 -2.41 -0.81 13.15
CA GLY A 181 -2.55 -0.52 11.73
C GLY A 181 -2.60 0.98 11.39
N LEU A 182 -3.31 1.30 10.31
CA LEU A 182 -3.48 2.68 9.81
C LEU A 182 -3.96 3.68 10.88
N PRO A 183 -4.95 3.35 11.75
CA PRO A 183 -5.38 4.25 12.83
C PRO A 183 -4.26 4.79 13.72
N GLN A 184 -3.17 4.04 13.90
CA GLN A 184 -2.03 4.45 14.74
C GLN A 184 -1.39 5.78 14.30
N VAL A 185 -1.36 6.04 13.00
CA VAL A 185 -0.58 7.13 12.41
C VAL A 185 -1.44 8.18 11.72
N ILE A 186 -2.77 8.06 11.77
CA ILE A 186 -3.65 8.93 10.98
C ILE A 186 -3.46 10.42 11.29
N GLU A 187 -3.28 10.81 12.56
CA GLU A 187 -3.01 12.21 12.93
C GLU A 187 -1.69 12.72 12.37
N ARG A 188 -0.67 11.85 12.33
CA ARG A 188 0.65 12.18 11.80
C ARG A 188 0.61 12.33 10.28
N VAL A 189 -0.08 11.42 9.58
CA VAL A 189 -0.19 11.46 8.11
C VAL A 189 -0.92 12.73 7.66
N LEU A 190 -1.96 13.16 8.39
CA LEU A 190 -2.74 14.36 8.10
C LEU A 190 -2.04 15.68 8.47
N ASN A 191 -0.93 15.60 9.21
CA ASN A 191 -0.07 16.74 9.46
C ASN A 191 0.89 16.93 8.27
N ASP A 192 0.69 18.00 7.51
CA ASP A 192 1.47 18.30 6.31
C ASP A 192 2.96 18.60 6.64
N GLU A 193 3.27 18.94 7.89
CA GLU A 193 4.63 19.19 8.38
C GLU A 193 5.37 17.92 8.85
N ASP A 194 4.66 16.85 9.20
CA ASP A 194 5.30 15.59 9.59
C ASP A 194 5.97 14.97 8.35
N LYS A 195 7.27 14.71 8.42
CA LYS A 195 8.05 14.16 7.29
C LYS A 195 8.02 12.63 7.21
N GLY A 196 7.34 11.97 8.14
CA GLY A 196 7.33 10.54 8.31
C GLY A 196 8.51 10.04 9.13
N ASP A 197 8.54 8.73 9.33
CA ASP A 197 9.57 8.02 10.06
C ASP A 197 10.87 7.97 9.25
N PHE A 198 11.98 8.14 9.95
CA PHE A 198 13.30 7.90 9.37
C PHE A 198 13.47 6.41 9.05
N TYR A 199 13.93 6.13 7.83
CA TYR A 199 14.23 4.78 7.37
C TYR A 199 15.61 4.76 6.71
N ASP A 200 16.49 3.90 7.20
CA ASP A 200 17.80 3.62 6.62
C ASP A 200 17.73 2.33 5.78
N PRO A 201 17.67 2.41 4.44
CA PRO A 201 17.61 1.24 3.55
C PRO A 201 18.84 0.31 3.63
N MET A 202 19.93 0.73 4.29
CA MET A 202 21.13 -0.08 4.47
C MET A 202 21.10 -0.89 5.78
N ARG A 203 20.12 -0.65 6.66
CA ARG A 203 19.96 -1.36 7.94
C ARG A 203 18.74 -2.27 7.89
N TRP A 204 18.99 -3.56 7.68
CA TRP A 204 17.99 -4.64 7.64
C TRP A 204 17.98 -5.42 8.94
#